data_AF-A0A3R9MQR2-F1
#
_entry.id   AF-A0A3R9MQR2-F1
#
_cell.length_a   1.000
_cell.length_b   1.000
_cell.length_c   1.000
_cell.angle_alpha   90.00
_cell.angle_beta   90.00
_cell.angle_gamma   90.00
#
_symmetry.space_group_name_H-M   'P 1'
#
loop_
_entity.id
_entity.type
_entity.pdbx_description
1 polymer ?
#
loop_
_entity_poly.entity_id
_entity_poly.type
_entity_poly.pdbx_seq_one_letter_code
_entity_poly.pdbx_strand_id
1 'polypeptide(L)'
;MTHSSVNEHPASVRTTLFERPFLTLTYDEDNRWLHAQWRGHLTLEAVREGSEEVLALVRTHRYQRLLNDNTRVTELGLSEEQQAGYQIMHLLFEAGLHYLAWIYAPVPQGRSYAENSVAVAGWPLILTFEEYETAAEWLRQAP
;
A
#
# COMPACT_ATOMS: atom_id res chain seq x y z
N MET A 1 24.35 30.54 22.54
CA MET A 1 22.91 30.67 22.25
C MET A 1 22.77 30.76 20.74
N THR A 2 22.50 29.62 20.13
CA THR A 2 21.22 29.26 19.46
C THR A 2 21.15 29.78 18.03
N HIS A 3 21.24 28.86 17.07
CA HIS A 3 20.15 28.58 16.15
C HIS A 3 20.42 27.22 15.49
N SER A 4 19.81 26.17 16.04
CA SER A 4 19.55 24.94 15.29
C SER A 4 18.29 25.23 14.49
N SER A 5 18.44 25.48 13.18
CA SER A 5 17.31 25.50 12.27
C SER A 5 16.74 24.08 12.20
N VAL A 6 15.57 23.89 12.80
CA VAL A 6 14.73 22.72 12.57
C VAL A 6 14.37 22.76 11.08
N ASN A 7 14.85 21.78 10.33
CA ASN A 7 14.56 21.65 8.92
C ASN A 7 13.14 21.08 8.79
N GLU A 8 12.13 21.93 8.99
CA GLU A 8 10.73 21.58 8.74
C GLU A 8 10.59 21.34 7.23
N HIS A 9 10.54 20.06 6.84
CA HIS A 9 10.10 19.71 5.50
C HIS A 9 8.64 20.18 5.38
N PRO A 10 8.26 20.89 4.30
CA PRO A 10 6.85 21.21 4.08
C PRO A 10 6.06 19.90 4.10
N ALA A 11 4.96 19.88 4.86
CA ALA A 11 4.08 18.72 4.90
C ALA A 11 3.64 18.40 3.47
N SER A 12 3.85 17.16 3.03
CA SER A 12 3.53 16.80 1.66
C SER A 12 2.08 17.07 1.31
N VAL A 13 1.83 17.61 0.11
CA VAL A 13 0.47 17.84 -0.38
C VAL A 13 -0.18 16.47 -0.62
N ARG A 14 -1.24 16.23 0.15
CA ARG A 14 -1.90 14.93 0.24
C ARG A 14 -3.41 15.11 0.12
N THR A 15 -3.99 14.47 -0.89
CA THR A 15 -5.42 14.53 -1.16
C THR A 15 -6.06 13.19 -0.84
N THR A 16 -6.98 13.16 0.12
CA THR A 16 -7.76 11.95 0.45
C THR A 16 -8.73 11.65 -0.69
N LEU A 17 -8.65 10.43 -1.23
CA LEU A 17 -9.48 9.96 -2.34
C LEU A 17 -10.58 9.01 -1.87
N PHE A 18 -10.31 8.23 -0.81
CA PHE A 18 -11.24 7.28 -0.24
C PHE A 18 -10.97 7.12 1.25
N GLU A 19 -12.03 6.99 2.03
CA GLU A 19 -11.93 6.79 3.47
C GLU A 19 -12.99 5.82 3.99
N ARG A 20 -12.49 4.80 4.66
CA ARG A 20 -13.24 3.80 5.42
C ARG A 20 -12.55 3.54 6.76
N PRO A 21 -13.25 2.93 7.74
CA PRO A 21 -12.63 2.53 8.99
C PRO A 21 -11.37 1.69 8.82
N PHE A 22 -11.33 0.81 7.81
CA PHE A 22 -10.24 -0.13 7.54
C PHE A 22 -9.16 0.38 6.56
N LEU A 23 -9.41 1.47 5.83
CA LEU A 23 -8.52 1.96 4.77
C LEU A 23 -8.66 3.47 4.53
N THR A 24 -7.53 4.20 4.45
CA THR A 24 -7.48 5.51 3.79
C THR A 24 -6.67 5.38 2.51
N LEU A 25 -7.22 5.87 1.40
CA LEU A 25 -6.46 6.10 0.17
C LEU A 25 -6.19 7.58 0.02
N THR A 26 -4.92 7.92 -0.14
CA THR A 26 -4.45 9.30 -0.33
C THR A 26 -3.57 9.35 -1.56
N TYR A 27 -3.73 10.37 -2.40
CA TYR A 27 -2.71 10.68 -3.40
C TYR A 27 -1.70 11.66 -2.80
N ASP A 28 -0.43 11.26 -2.81
CA ASP A 28 0.70 12.10 -2.40
C ASP A 28 1.25 12.77 -3.65
N GLU A 29 0.95 14.07 -3.81
CA GLU A 29 1.26 14.80 -5.04
C GLU A 29 2.77 14.99 -5.22
N ASP A 30 3.50 15.20 -4.13
CA ASP A 30 4.94 15.43 -4.17
C ASP A 30 5.69 14.15 -4.56
N ASN A 31 5.29 13.02 -3.99
CA ASN A 31 5.92 11.74 -4.26
C ASN A 31 5.29 11.01 -5.47
N ARG A 32 4.15 11.50 -5.97
CA ARG A 32 3.38 10.98 -7.12
C ARG A 32 3.02 9.50 -6.99
N TRP A 33 2.54 9.09 -5.82
CA TRP A 33 2.04 7.74 -5.59
C TRP A 33 0.66 7.75 -4.95
N LEU A 34 -0.07 6.65 -5.16
CA LEU A 34 -1.19 6.31 -4.31
C LEU A 34 -0.64 5.73 -3.01
N HIS A 35 -1.12 6.21 -1.87
CA HIS A 35 -0.81 5.67 -0.55
C HIS A 35 -2.07 5.00 0.00
N ALA A 36 -1.98 3.68 0.20
CA ALA A 36 -3.03 2.88 0.82
C ALA A 36 -2.61 2.55 2.26
N GLN A 37 -3.28 3.15 3.24
CA GLN A 37 -3.04 2.86 4.66
C GLN A 37 -4.17 2.01 5.23
N TRP A 38 -3.88 0.72 5.38
CA TRP A 38 -4.76 -0.26 5.99
C TRP A 38 -4.66 -0.26 7.51
N ARG A 39 -5.75 -0.57 8.20
CA ARG A 39 -5.78 -0.57 9.67
C ARG A 39 -6.87 -1.43 10.28
N GLY A 40 -6.65 -1.78 11.55
CA GLY A 40 -7.60 -2.52 12.36
C GLY A 40 -7.69 -3.99 11.95
N HIS A 41 -8.89 -4.56 12.13
CA HIS A 41 -9.20 -5.93 11.76
C HIS A 41 -9.61 -6.00 10.27
N LEU A 42 -8.82 -6.68 9.45
CA LEU A 42 -9.11 -6.84 8.03
C LEU A 42 -9.85 -8.15 7.77
N THR A 43 -11.09 -8.04 7.30
CA THR A 43 -11.88 -9.17 6.78
C THR A 43 -11.67 -9.32 5.26
N LEU A 44 -12.11 -10.44 4.69
CA LEU A 44 -12.13 -10.62 3.23
C LEU A 44 -12.94 -9.54 2.51
N GLU A 45 -14.07 -9.12 3.08
CA GLU A 45 -14.90 -8.06 2.51
C GLU A 45 -14.16 -6.72 2.48
N ALA A 46 -13.51 -6.33 3.59
CA ALA A 46 -12.73 -5.10 3.67
C ALA A 46 -11.54 -5.11 2.69
N VAL A 47 -10.82 -6.23 2.61
CA VAL A 47 -9.71 -6.39 1.66
C VAL A 47 -10.19 -6.31 0.22
N ARG A 48 -11.34 -6.90 -0.11
CA ARG A 48 -11.94 -6.81 -1.45
C ARG A 48 -12.35 -5.39 -1.79
N GLU A 49 -13.21 -4.76 -0.98
CA GLU A 49 -13.68 -3.39 -1.19
C GLU A 49 -12.51 -2.43 -1.39
N GLY A 50 -11.54 -2.46 -0.47
CA GLY A 50 -10.40 -1.54 -0.53
C GLY A 50 -9.48 -1.79 -1.73
N SER A 51 -9.22 -3.05 -2.09
CA SER A 51 -8.35 -3.34 -3.22
C SER A 51 -9.03 -3.08 -4.57
N GLU A 52 -10.34 -3.26 -4.66
CA GLU A 52 -11.15 -2.89 -5.84
C GLU A 52 -11.16 -1.37 -6.03
N GLU A 53 -11.25 -0.60 -4.94
CA GLU A 53 -11.11 0.87 -5.00
C GLU A 53 -9.72 1.31 -5.47
N VAL A 54 -8.65 0.67 -4.97
CA VAL A 54 -7.29 0.90 -5.47
C VAL A 54 -7.21 0.64 -6.97
N LEU A 55 -7.77 -0.47 -7.46
CA LEU A 55 -7.81 -0.80 -8.87
C LEU A 55 -8.59 0.24 -9.70
N ALA A 56 -9.73 0.72 -9.19
CA ALA A 56 -10.54 1.75 -9.83
C ALA A 56 -9.77 3.07 -9.98
N LEU A 57 -9.06 3.50 -8.92
CA LEU A 57 -8.23 4.70 -8.93
C LEU A 57 -7.03 4.56 -9.88
N VAL A 58 -6.33 3.42 -9.86
CA VAL A 58 -5.23 3.13 -10.79
C VAL A 58 -5.71 3.22 -12.24
N ARG A 59 -6.84 2.60 -12.57
CA ARG A 59 -7.41 2.65 -13.94
C ARG A 59 -7.80 4.07 -14.37
N THR A 60 -8.44 4.81 -13.47
CA THR A 60 -8.96 6.16 -13.77
C THR A 60 -7.84 7.18 -13.92
N HIS A 61 -6.88 7.17 -13.00
CA HIS A 61 -5.84 8.20 -12.91
C HIS A 61 -4.48 7.77 -13.44
N ARG A 62 -4.35 6.49 -13.85
CA ARG A 62 -3.10 5.90 -14.37
C ARG A 62 -1.96 5.99 -13.37
N TYR A 63 -2.25 5.82 -12.08
CA TYR A 63 -1.24 5.80 -11.04
C TYR A 63 -0.31 4.61 -11.24
N GLN A 64 1.00 4.88 -11.35
CA GLN A 64 2.01 3.84 -11.61
C GLN A 64 2.70 3.33 -10.35
N ARG A 65 2.48 4.00 -9.22
CA ARG A 65 3.18 3.76 -7.94
C ARG A 65 2.17 3.63 -6.80
N LEU A 66 2.32 2.60 -5.99
CA LEU A 66 1.52 2.35 -4.80
C LEU A 66 2.44 2.08 -3.61
N LEU A 67 2.23 2.84 -2.53
CA LEU A 67 2.74 2.54 -1.21
C LEU A 67 1.61 1.89 -0.41
N ASN A 68 1.74 0.59 -0.13
CA ASN A 68 0.77 -0.20 0.60
C ASN A 68 1.22 -0.37 2.06
N ASP A 69 0.73 0.50 2.92
CA ASP A 69 1.05 0.57 4.34
C ASP A 69 0.07 -0.26 5.18
N ASN A 70 0.57 -1.33 5.79
CA ASN A 70 -0.20 -2.18 6.70
C ASN A 70 0.22 -2.04 8.16
N THR A 71 1.04 -1.05 8.50
CA THR A 71 1.61 -0.86 9.85
C THR A 71 0.56 -0.69 10.95
N ARG A 72 -0.68 -0.32 10.57
CA ARG A 72 -1.81 -0.12 11.49
C ARG A 72 -2.79 -1.29 11.52
N VAL A 73 -2.53 -2.36 10.78
CA VAL A 73 -3.33 -3.59 10.81
C VAL A 73 -3.08 -4.30 12.14
N THR A 74 -4.14 -4.62 12.85
CA THR A 74 -4.08 -5.27 14.16
C THR A 74 -4.47 -6.74 14.10
N GLU A 75 -5.18 -7.16 13.05
CA GLU A 75 -5.59 -8.55 12.85
C GLU A 75 -5.91 -8.82 11.37
N LEU A 76 -5.53 -10.01 10.91
CA LEU A 76 -5.93 -10.55 9.61
C LEU A 76 -7.01 -11.61 9.83
N GLY A 77 -8.27 -11.25 9.60
CA GLY A 77 -9.44 -12.10 9.74
C GLY A 77 -9.77 -12.90 8.47
N LEU A 78 -8.76 -13.31 7.71
CA LEU A 78 -8.91 -14.11 6.49
C LEU A 78 -8.28 -15.48 6.67
N SER A 79 -8.93 -16.53 6.16
CA SER A 79 -8.29 -17.85 6.04
C SER A 79 -7.29 -17.88 4.88
N GLU A 80 -6.33 -18.81 4.93
CA GLU A 80 -5.39 -19.03 3.82
C GLU A 80 -6.10 -19.34 2.50
N GLU A 81 -7.21 -20.07 2.54
CA GLU A 81 -8.03 -20.37 1.35
C GLU A 81 -8.69 -19.11 0.78
N GLN A 82 -9.27 -18.26 1.64
CA GLN A 82 -9.84 -16.98 1.21
C GLN A 82 -8.77 -16.09 0.58
N GLN A 83 -7.57 -16.11 1.16
CA GLN A 83 -6.44 -15.35 0.68
C GLN A 83 -5.96 -15.85 -0.69
N ALA A 84 -5.78 -17.16 -0.86
CA ALA A 84 -5.36 -17.77 -2.12
C ALA A 84 -6.40 -17.60 -3.23
N GLY A 85 -7.68 -17.60 -2.87
CA GLY A 85 -8.79 -17.41 -3.80
C GLY A 85 -9.00 -15.96 -4.25
N TYR A 86 -8.40 -14.98 -3.56
CA TYR A 86 -8.52 -13.58 -3.94
C TYR A 86 -7.23 -13.06 -4.59
N GLN A 87 -7.27 -12.87 -5.91
CA GLN A 87 -6.11 -12.45 -6.70
C GLN A 87 -6.41 -11.17 -7.48
N ILE A 88 -5.91 -10.03 -7.01
CA ILE A 88 -6.09 -8.73 -7.66
C ILE A 88 -4.80 -8.11 -8.20
N MET A 89 -3.63 -8.60 -7.77
CA MET A 89 -2.33 -8.02 -8.14
C MET A 89 -2.08 -7.99 -9.65
N HIS A 90 -2.50 -9.02 -10.38
CA HIS A 90 -2.39 -9.05 -11.84
C HIS A 90 -3.23 -7.96 -12.51
N LEU A 91 -4.44 -7.69 -12.00
CA LEU A 91 -5.31 -6.63 -12.52
C LEU A 91 -4.74 -5.24 -12.28
N LEU A 92 -4.07 -5.03 -11.13
CA LEU A 92 -3.38 -3.78 -10.83
C LEU A 92 -2.23 -3.53 -11.82
N PHE A 93 -1.44 -4.57 -12.08
CA PHE A 93 -0.36 -4.51 -13.07
C PHE A 93 -0.90 -4.18 -14.47
N GLU A 94 -1.91 -4.91 -14.93
CA GLU A 94 -2.56 -4.66 -16.23
C GLU A 94 -3.19 -3.26 -16.33
N ALA A 95 -3.62 -2.68 -15.21
CA ALA A 95 -4.13 -1.31 -15.14
C ALA A 95 -3.04 -0.24 -15.22
N GLY A 96 -1.75 -0.62 -15.23
CA GLY A 96 -0.61 0.28 -15.35
C GLY A 96 0.08 0.60 -14.03
N LEU A 97 -0.23 -0.11 -12.94
CA LEU A 97 0.55 -0.02 -11.70
C LEU A 97 1.85 -0.80 -11.89
N HIS A 98 2.99 -0.13 -11.85
CA HIS A 98 4.28 -0.76 -12.17
C HIS A 98 5.23 -0.88 -10.98
N TYR A 99 5.02 -0.09 -9.91
CA TYR A 99 5.81 -0.19 -8.68
C TYR A 99 4.92 -0.29 -7.44
N LEU A 100 5.18 -1.29 -6.61
CA LEU A 100 4.48 -1.51 -5.35
C LEU A 100 5.49 -1.66 -4.22
N ALA A 101 5.45 -0.72 -3.27
CA ALA A 101 6.12 -0.86 -2.00
C ALA A 101 5.13 -1.37 -0.96
N TRP A 102 5.36 -2.56 -0.41
CA TRP A 102 4.47 -3.19 0.56
C TRP A 102 5.11 -3.19 1.95
N ILE A 103 4.51 -2.48 2.90
CA ILE A 103 4.96 -2.49 4.29
C ILE A 103 4.16 -3.56 5.05
N TYR A 104 4.85 -4.44 5.77
CA TYR A 104 4.23 -5.54 6.49
C TYR A 104 3.27 -5.06 7.58
N ALA A 105 2.27 -5.90 7.87
CA ALA A 105 1.45 -5.74 9.06
C ALA A 105 2.21 -6.25 10.29
N PRO A 106 2.14 -5.58 11.46
CA PRO A 106 2.82 -6.00 12.68
C PRO A 106 2.06 -7.11 13.42
N VAL A 107 1.62 -8.13 12.68
CA VAL A 107 0.87 -9.28 13.18
C VAL A 107 1.58 -10.58 12.75
N PRO A 108 1.43 -11.70 13.48
CA PRO A 108 2.19 -12.92 13.21
C PRO A 108 2.10 -13.42 11.76
N GLN A 109 0.94 -13.25 11.12
CA GLN A 109 0.67 -13.67 9.74
C GLN A 109 1.00 -12.58 8.69
N GLY A 110 1.37 -11.36 9.09
CA GLY A 110 1.49 -10.21 8.20
C GLY A 110 2.55 -10.38 7.12
N ARG A 111 3.70 -10.95 7.50
CA ARG A 111 4.81 -11.23 6.58
C ARG A 111 4.46 -12.31 5.57
N SER A 112 3.99 -13.47 6.03
CA SER A 112 3.60 -14.57 5.14
C SER A 112 2.45 -14.17 4.23
N TYR A 113 1.50 -13.35 4.71
CA TYR A 113 0.43 -12.79 3.90
C TYR A 113 0.96 -12.02 2.69
N ALA A 114 1.90 -11.09 2.94
CA ALA A 114 2.49 -10.27 1.89
C ALA A 114 3.34 -11.11 0.93
N GLU A 115 4.22 -11.98 1.45
CA GLU A 115 5.11 -12.81 0.64
C GLU A 115 4.32 -13.76 -0.28
N ASN A 116 3.25 -14.38 0.20
CA ASN A 116 2.36 -15.20 -0.62
C ASN A 116 1.67 -14.39 -1.72
N SER A 117 1.21 -13.18 -1.39
CA SER A 117 0.56 -12.28 -2.36
C SER A 117 1.53 -11.86 -3.48
N VAL A 118 2.79 -11.57 -3.13
CA VAL A 118 3.85 -11.23 -4.08
C VAL A 118 4.22 -12.41 -4.96
N ALA A 119 4.35 -13.61 -4.38
CA ALA A 119 4.73 -14.81 -5.12
C ALA A 119 3.70 -15.16 -6.21
N VAL A 120 2.40 -15.00 -5.91
CA VAL A 120 1.30 -15.27 -6.85
C VAL A 120 1.17 -14.17 -7.90
N ALA A 121 1.57 -12.93 -7.60
CA ALA A 121 1.39 -11.80 -8.51
C ALA A 121 2.17 -11.95 -9.83
N GLY A 122 3.34 -12.61 -9.81
CA GLY A 122 4.22 -12.72 -10.98
C GLY A 122 4.74 -11.36 -11.50
N TRP A 123 4.62 -10.31 -10.67
CA TRP A 123 4.94 -8.92 -11.03
C TRP A 123 6.35 -8.57 -10.56
N PRO A 124 7.29 -8.23 -11.46
CA PRO A 124 8.71 -8.10 -11.13
C PRO A 124 9.08 -6.93 -10.20
N LEU A 125 8.16 -6.01 -9.89
CA LEU A 125 8.46 -4.74 -9.24
C LEU A 125 7.58 -4.48 -8.00
N ILE A 126 7.37 -5.56 -7.24
CA ILE A 126 6.85 -5.49 -5.87
C ILE A 126 7.99 -5.77 -4.90
N LEU A 127 8.29 -4.83 -4.01
CA LEU A 127 9.20 -5.07 -2.89
C LEU A 127 8.46 -4.92 -1.55
N THR A 128 8.93 -5.68 -0.57
CA THR A 128 8.37 -5.72 0.79
C THR A 128 9.33 -5.07 1.79
N PHE A 129 8.77 -4.45 2.82
CA PHE A 129 9.49 -3.62 3.78
C PHE A 129 8.91 -3.77 5.19
N GLU A 130 9.76 -3.59 6.19
CA GLU A 130 9.34 -3.48 7.60
C GLU A 130 8.92 -2.05 7.96
N GLU A 131 9.60 -1.06 7.37
CA GLU A 131 9.52 0.34 7.78
C GLU A 131 9.05 1.24 6.62
N TYR A 132 8.30 2.28 6.97
CA TYR A 132 7.72 3.21 6.01
C TYR A 132 8.80 4.00 5.25
N GLU A 133 9.82 4.49 5.95
CA GLU A 133 10.85 5.37 5.38
C GLU A 133 11.61 4.66 4.26
N THR A 134 12.02 3.40 4.49
CA THR A 134 12.74 2.58 3.51
C THR A 134 11.86 2.28 2.29
N ALA A 135 10.58 1.97 2.52
CA ALA A 135 9.61 1.73 1.45
C ALA A 135 9.40 2.97 0.57
N ALA A 136 9.21 4.13 1.23
CA ALA A 136 9.01 5.41 0.58
C ALA A 136 10.25 5.86 -0.20
N GLU A 137 11.44 5.67 0.36
CA GLU A 137 12.70 5.98 -0.32
C GLU A 137 12.88 5.14 -1.58
N TRP A 138 12.68 3.82 -1.49
CA TRP A 138 12.74 2.94 -2.65
C TRP A 138 11.73 3.34 -3.73
N LEU A 139 10.48 3.60 -3.34
CA LEU A 139 9.42 3.95 -4.29
C LEU A 139 9.64 5.31 -4.96
N ARG A 140 10.35 6.23 -4.30
CA ARG A 140 10.74 7.52 -4.88
C ARG A 140 11.82 7.35 -5.95
N GLN A 141 12.77 6.45 -5.71
CA GLN A 141 13.89 6.15 -6.61
C GLN A 141 13.52 5.19 -7.75
N ALA A 142 12.36 4.52 -7.67
CA ALA A 142 11.84 3.71 -8.75
C ALA A 142 11.77 4.52 -10.08
N PRO A 143 12.09 3.91 -11.24
CA PRO A 143 12.13 4.61 -12.53
C PRO A 143 10.80 5.25 -12.98
#